data_AF-A0AAV5WGT0-F1
#
_entry.id   AF-A0AAV5WGT0-F1
#
_cell.length_a   1.000
_cell.length_b   1.000
_cell.length_c   1.000
_cell.angle_alpha   90.00
_cell.angle_beta   90.00
_cell.angle_gamma   90.00
#
_symmetry.space_group_name_H-M   'P 1'
#
loop_
_entity.id
_entity.type
_entity.pdbx_description
1 polymer ?
#
loop_
_entity_poly.entity_id
_entity_poly.type
_entity_poly.pdbx_seq_one_letter_code
_entity_poly.pdbx_strand_id
1 'polypeptide(L)' 'DQFEIQSASKRAESYLMVSTKFTRIEKLQLADQFRLNLLRDHCLLFFTSVNEICTLKDSDEYMSFSKEMKASICDRIMDL' A
#
# COMPACT_ATOMS: atom_id res chain seq x y z
N ASP A 1 -21.04 -8.85 13.32
CA ASP A 1 -20.41 -8.74 11.99
C ASP A 1 -19.14 -7.88 11.87
N GLN A 2 -19.04 -6.66 12.39
CA GLN A 2 -17.85 -5.81 12.16
C GLN A 2 -16.53 -6.29 12.83
N PHE A 3 -16.59 -7.25 13.76
CA PHE A 3 -15.40 -7.82 14.41
C PHE A 3 -14.64 -8.82 13.53
N GLU A 4 -15.32 -9.48 12.59
CA GLU A 4 -14.67 -10.46 11.71
C GLU A 4 -13.86 -9.77 10.60
N ILE A 5 -14.35 -8.65 10.08
CA ILE A 5 -13.67 -7.86 9.04
C ILE A 5 -12.36 -7.27 9.56
N GLN A 6 -12.36 -6.69 10.77
CA GLN A 6 -11.14 -6.16 11.38
C GLN A 6 -10.08 -7.25 11.64
N SER A 7 -10.52 -8.45 12.01
CA SER A 7 -9.65 -9.58 12.25
C SER A 7 -9.03 -10.09 10.94
N ALA A 8 -9.82 -10.16 9.86
CA ALA A 8 -9.34 -10.53 8.53
C ALA A 8 -8.33 -9.51 7.98
N SER A 9 -8.61 -8.21 8.13
CA SER A 9 -7.72 -7.11 7.75
C SER A 9 -6.36 -7.19 8.45
N LYS A 10 -6.35 -7.36 9.79
CA LYS A 10 -5.11 -7.54 10.56
C LYS A 10 -4.30 -8.76 10.10
N ARG A 11 -4.99 -9.85 9.77
CA ARG A 11 -4.34 -11.09 9.33
C ARG A 11 -3.75 -10.94 7.94
N ALA A 12 -4.47 -10.28 7.03
CA ALA A 12 -3.98 -9.92 5.70
C ALA A 12 -2.77 -8.99 5.79
N GLU A 13 -2.83 -7.96 6.64
CA GLU A 13 -1.71 -7.05 6.93
C GLU A 13 -0.47 -7.82 7.40
N SER A 14 -0.59 -8.60 8.46
CA SER A 14 0.54 -9.34 9.02
C SER A 14 1.09 -10.35 8.00
N TYR A 15 0.22 -10.97 7.20
CA TYR A 15 0.64 -11.87 6.14
C TYR A 15 1.38 -11.11 5.02
N LEU A 16 0.89 -9.95 4.59
CA LEU A 16 1.50 -9.12 3.55
C LEU A 16 2.80 -8.46 4.01
N MET A 17 2.93 -8.13 5.29
CA MET A 17 4.17 -7.64 5.89
C MET A 17 5.25 -8.73 5.88
N VAL A 18 4.90 -9.96 6.27
CA VAL A 18 5.85 -11.09 6.36
C VAL A 18 6.12 -11.73 5.00
N SER A 19 5.17 -11.65 4.07
CA SER A 19 5.29 -12.23 2.73
C SER A 19 6.19 -11.38 1.84
N THR A 20 7.31 -11.95 1.42
CA THR A 20 8.16 -11.45 0.31
C THR A 20 7.65 -11.85 -1.06
N LYS A 21 6.59 -12.65 -1.13
CA LYS A 21 5.98 -13.12 -2.38
C LYS A 21 5.30 -12.01 -3.20
N PHE A 22 4.83 -10.96 -2.53
CA PHE A 22 4.15 -9.86 -3.19
C PHE A 22 5.12 -8.71 -3.41
N THR A 23 5.09 -8.17 -4.62
CA THR A 23 5.82 -6.95 -4.95
C THR A 23 5.24 -5.80 -4.11
N ARG A 24 6.05 -4.78 -3.82
CA ARG A 24 5.60 -3.60 -3.05
C ARG A 24 4.35 -2.95 -3.65
N ILE A 25 4.19 -3.04 -4.97
CA ILE A 25 3.03 -2.57 -5.73
C ILE A 25 1.78 -3.39 -5.41
N GLU A 26 1.85 -4.73 -5.47
CA GLU A 26 0.73 -5.61 -5.11
C GLU A 26 0.31 -5.45 -3.65
N LYS A 27 1.28 -5.27 -2.74
CA LYS A 27 0.97 -4.96 -1.33
C LYS A 27 0.16 -3.68 -1.22
N LEU A 28 0.50 -2.67 -2.02
CA LEU A 28 -0.27 -1.43 -2.12
C LEU A 28 -1.66 -1.64 -2.71
N GLN A 29 -1.80 -2.48 -3.74
CA GLN A 29 -3.11 -2.76 -4.36
C GLN A 29 -4.03 -3.46 -3.38
N LEU A 30 -3.50 -4.41 -2.64
CA LEU A 30 -4.25 -5.07 -1.57
C LEU A 30 -4.58 -4.07 -0.45
N ALA A 31 -3.66 -3.17 -0.09
CA ALA A 31 -3.96 -2.12 0.87
C ALA A 31 -5.11 -1.21 0.41
N ASP A 32 -5.12 -0.81 -0.86
CA ASP A 32 -6.16 0.01 -1.48
C ASP A 32 -7.50 -0.74 -1.55
N GLN A 33 -7.48 -1.96 -2.08
CA GLN A 33 -8.67 -2.78 -2.33
C GLN A 33 -9.39 -3.19 -1.04
N PHE A 34 -8.63 -3.46 0.03
CA PHE A 34 -9.18 -3.84 1.34
C PHE A 34 -9.24 -2.67 2.34
N ARG A 35 -8.91 -1.44 1.90
CA ARG A 35 -8.80 -0.23 2.75
C ARG A 35 -7.99 -0.47 4.04
N LEU A 36 -6.88 -1.19 3.92
CA LEU A 36 -5.97 -1.50 5.02
C LEU A 36 -5.07 -0.30 5.30
N ASN A 37 -5.57 0.65 6.10
CA ASN A 37 -4.86 1.87 6.43
C ASN A 37 -3.47 1.62 7.04
N LEU A 38 -3.34 0.61 7.90
CA LEU A 38 -2.06 0.24 8.51
C LEU A 38 -1.09 -0.35 7.49
N LEU A 39 -1.55 -1.22 6.57
CA LEU A 39 -0.69 -1.74 5.50
C LEU A 39 -0.19 -0.62 4.58
N ARG A 40 -1.11 0.30 4.25
CA ARG A 40 -0.82 1.47 3.43
C ARG A 40 0.24 2.34 4.08
N ASP A 41 0.05 2.70 5.34
CA ASP A 41 1.00 3.51 6.11
C ASP A 41 2.36 2.81 6.19
N HIS A 42 2.36 1.51 6.48
CA HIS A 42 3.58 0.71 6.53
C HIS A 42 4.28 0.61 5.16
N CYS A 43 3.53 0.51 4.06
CA CYS A 43 4.13 0.55 2.73
C CYS A 43 4.74 1.93 2.46
N LEU A 44 4.01 3.02 2.75
CA LEU A 44 4.51 4.40 2.61
C LEU A 44 5.76 4.66 3.46
N LEU A 45 5.84 4.11 4.67
CA LEU A 45 7.03 4.13 5.51
C LEU A 45 8.18 3.31 4.94
N PHE A 46 7.87 2.20 4.25
CA PHE A 46 8.87 1.37 3.57
C PHE A 46 9.45 2.07 2.33
N PHE A 47 8.69 2.96 1.69
CA PHE A 47 9.20 3.82 0.63
C PHE A 47 9.97 5.00 1.23
N THR A 48 11.25 4.76 1.54
CA THR A 48 12.18 5.81 1.96
C THR A 48 12.84 6.55 0.80
N SER A 49 12.63 6.11 -0.44
CA SER A 49 13.26 6.70 -1.61
C SER A 49 12.22 7.11 -2.64
N VAL A 50 12.26 8.40 -3.03
CA VAL A 50 11.43 8.93 -4.12
C VAL A 50 11.60 8.13 -5.40
N ASN A 51 12.82 7.64 -5.68
CA ASN A 51 13.08 6.79 -6.84
C ASN A 51 12.22 5.52 -6.87
N GLU A 52 12.08 4.82 -5.75
CA GLU A 52 11.26 3.60 -5.65
C GLU A 52 9.77 3.91 -5.92
N ILE A 53 9.31 5.07 -5.42
CA ILE A 53 7.94 5.53 -5.64
C ILE A 53 7.74 5.98 -7.09
N CYS A 54 8.75 6.60 -7.70
CA CYS A 54 8.72 7.02 -9.10
C CYS A 54 8.66 5.80 -10.03
N THR A 55 9.49 4.78 -9.80
CA THR A 55 9.46 3.51 -10.54
C THR A 55 8.09 2.83 -10.40
N LEU A 56 7.50 2.88 -9.20
CA LEU A 56 6.14 2.40 -8.96
C LEU A 56 5.10 3.23 -9.71
N LYS A 57 5.21 4.56 -9.73
CA LYS A 57 4.32 5.47 -10.46
C LYS A 57 4.36 5.26 -11.97
N ASP A 58 5.52 4.87 -12.48
CA ASP A 58 5.73 4.53 -13.90
C ASP A 58 5.12 3.16 -14.28
N SER A 59 4.87 2.31 -13.28
CA SER A 59 4.23 1.02 -13.47
C SER A 59 2.72 1.19 -13.78
N ASP A 60 2.19 0.40 -14.72
CA ASP A 60 0.76 0.43 -15.09
C ASP A 60 -0.17 0.15 -13.89
N GLU A 61 0.30 -0.67 -12.95
CA GLU A 61 -0.38 -0.95 -11.69
C GLU A 61 -0.65 0.31 -10.86
N TYR A 62 0.20 1.35 -10.95
CA TYR A 62 -0.10 2.62 -10.28
C TYR A 62 -1.32 3.31 -10.87
N MET A 63 -1.53 3.23 -12.18
CA MET A 63 -2.71 3.79 -12.83
C MET A 63 -4.00 3.10 -12.35
N SER A 64 -3.91 1.82 -11.94
CA SER A 64 -5.04 1.07 -11.38
C SER A 64 -5.40 1.44 -9.94
N PHE A 65 -4.57 2.21 -9.23
CA PHE A 65 -4.90 2.65 -7.87
C PHE A 65 -6.05 3.65 -7.81
N SER A 66 -6.80 3.59 -6.71
CA SER A 66 -7.78 4.63 -6.36
C SER A 66 -7.13 6.01 -6.21
N LYS A 67 -7.94 7.04 -6.44
CA LYS A 67 -7.51 8.45 -6.36
C LYS A 67 -6.97 8.80 -4.97
N GLU A 68 -7.61 8.27 -3.94
CA GLU A 68 -7.19 8.45 -2.55
C GLU A 68 -5.78 7.87 -2.33
N MET A 69 -5.54 6.66 -2.86
CA MET A 69 -4.27 5.95 -2.76
C MET A 69 -3.14 6.74 -3.39
N LYS A 70 -3.34 7.17 -4.65
CA LYS A 70 -2.42 8.04 -5.40
C LYS A 70 -2.13 9.34 -4.66
N ALA A 71 -3.15 9.94 -4.04
CA ALA A 71 -2.98 11.18 -3.29
C ALA A 71 -1.98 11.00 -2.12
N SER A 72 -2.14 10.01 -1.25
CA SER A 72 -1.18 9.84 -0.13
C SER A 72 0.20 9.37 -0.57
N ILE A 73 0.32 8.68 -1.71
CA ILE A 73 1.64 8.36 -2.26
C ILE A 73 2.33 9.65 -2.73
N CYS A 74 1.63 10.51 -3.48
CA CYS A 74 2.14 11.82 -3.89
C CYS A 74 2.46 12.73 -2.69
N ASP A 75 1.61 12.74 -1.67
CA ASP A 75 1.81 13.51 -0.44
C ASP A 75 3.10 13.05 0.27
N ARG A 76 3.30 11.74 0.36
CA ARG A 76 4.53 11.16 0.93
C ARG A 76 5.78 11.48 0.11
N ILE A 77 5.69 11.52 -1.22
CA ILE A 77 6.80 11.96 -2.09
C ILE A 77 7.13 13.44 -1.83
N MET A 78 6.12 14.28 -1.60
CA MET A 78 6.32 15.71 -1.38
C MET A 78 6.92 16.00 0.01
N ASP A 79 6.68 15.13 0.98
CA ASP A 79 7.23 15.19 2.34
C ASP A 79 8.69 14.68 2.45
N LEU A 80 9.17 13.95 1.45
CA LEU A 80 10.51 13.33 1.37
C LEU A 80 11.55 14.22 0.68
#